data_AF-A0A6V8DQI2-F1
#
_entry.id   AF-A0A6V8DQI2-F1
#
_cell.length_a   1.000
_cell.length_b   1.000
_cell.length_c   1.000
_cell.angle_alpha   90.00
_cell.angle_beta   90.00
_cell.angle_gamma   90.00
#
_symmetry.space_group_name_H-M   'P 1'
#
loop_
_entity.id
_entity.type
_entity.pdbx_description
1 polymer ?
#
loop_
_entity_poly.entity_id
_entity_poly.type
_entity_poly.pdbx_seq_one_letter_code
_entity_poly.pdbx_strand_id
1 'polypeptide(L)'
;MAKVRTFDSEVLHEHYATSEPLDLDWLVKPSRHQFRWRCTEHRWHTSTRQIRDGTVLAKTTRRNTPRDLYVSTSAWLNPIGLPKIKDTKSPHPILLDHLIVFDIDLPPFSKRNMEKARKAAVNLLDWVESNYNFERVHFVFSGSKGFHLIYRERDRSLFSIEDPKKREDEVRQARKALLNKALEAGHPVDKGITADTRRIIRLPGSIHGSTGWKCTVVSESLLRTPFKKWQSTLPRHSMSVAMPRWARTPSKKPKKRQVQRIQQQDLDPVPHTSLELSTHVPGTKDRSAIIGWLPKSWGSIEKTVEIAMMHVQKHNIGPAFFWTDQTSVLMMIPRAFPRAQAAKICRKIGLKNTALSIESADHHWVRISPRQWEDTGWDEDIQSLGIVGQELGERCAAPWSASHLEMAKRLDLPFDSGEDDLAGRVEPAIRVVRRN
;
A
#
# COMPACT_ATOMS: atom_id res chain seq x y z
N MET A 1 4.54 7.85 26.45
CA MET A 1 4.25 6.79 25.46
C MET A 1 5.54 6.00 25.23
N ALA A 2 5.56 4.69 25.44
CA ALA A 2 6.75 3.90 25.10
C ALA A 2 7.03 4.07 23.61
N LYS A 3 8.21 4.59 23.25
CA LYS A 3 8.69 4.62 21.86
C LYS A 3 8.45 3.23 21.27
N VAL A 4 7.64 3.12 20.23
CA VAL A 4 7.59 1.90 19.42
C VAL A 4 9.03 1.66 18.99
N ARG A 5 9.69 0.63 19.54
CA ARG A 5 11.02 0.22 19.10
C ARG A 5 10.86 -0.23 17.65
N THR A 6 11.06 0.70 16.73
CA THR A 6 11.11 0.41 15.30
C THR A 6 12.46 -0.20 15.03
N PHE A 7 12.45 -1.42 14.47
CA PHE A 7 13.59 -1.94 13.74
C PHE A 7 13.98 -0.91 12.69
N ASP A 8 15.12 -0.25 12.85
CA ASP A 8 15.71 0.57 11.80
C ASP A 8 16.32 -0.34 10.72
N SER A 9 16.77 0.28 9.63
CA SER A 9 17.26 -0.47 8.47
C SER A 9 18.60 -1.15 8.74
N GLU A 10 19.42 -0.60 9.63
CA GLU A 10 20.76 -1.11 9.95
C GLU A 10 20.67 -2.40 10.76
N VAL A 11 19.83 -2.41 11.80
CA VAL A 11 19.59 -3.60 12.63
C VAL A 11 19.07 -4.77 11.79
N LEU A 12 18.12 -4.50 10.88
CA LEU A 12 17.61 -5.55 10.00
C LEU A 12 18.68 -6.01 8.99
N HIS A 13 19.55 -5.10 8.54
CA HIS A 13 20.58 -5.42 7.57
C HIS A 13 21.62 -6.35 8.21
N GLU A 14 22.08 -6.01 9.41
CA GLU A 14 22.97 -6.85 10.20
C GLU A 14 22.34 -8.22 10.47
N HIS A 15 21.06 -8.27 10.86
CA HIS A 15 20.37 -9.54 11.11
C HIS A 15 20.39 -10.46 9.88
N TYR A 16 20.00 -9.96 8.70
CA TYR A 16 19.96 -10.79 7.50
C TYR A 16 21.34 -11.03 6.87
N ALA A 17 22.34 -10.21 7.18
CA ALA A 17 23.71 -10.43 6.74
C ALA A 17 24.44 -11.52 7.55
N THR A 18 24.06 -11.67 8.83
CA THR A 18 24.67 -12.63 9.77
C THR A 18 23.88 -13.92 9.95
N SER A 19 22.60 -13.92 9.55
CA SER A 19 21.75 -15.12 9.60
C SER A 19 22.04 -16.06 8.43
N GLU A 20 21.85 -17.35 8.68
CA GLU A 20 21.76 -18.35 7.61
C GLU A 20 20.71 -17.93 6.56
N PRO A 21 20.97 -18.23 5.27
CA PRO A 21 19.98 -18.02 4.23
C PRO A 21 18.64 -18.68 4.58
N LEU A 22 17.54 -18.01 4.23
CA LEU A 22 16.21 -18.53 4.52
C LEU A 22 15.95 -19.81 3.72
N ASP A 23 15.45 -20.84 4.42
CA ASP A 23 15.04 -22.10 3.80
C ASP A 23 13.82 -21.90 2.89
N LEU A 24 13.98 -22.31 1.63
CA LEU A 24 12.95 -22.25 0.60
C LEU A 24 12.58 -23.65 0.07
N ASP A 25 13.18 -24.73 0.57
CA ASP A 25 13.08 -26.07 -0.03
C ASP A 25 11.67 -26.67 0.10
N TRP A 26 10.87 -26.13 1.02
CA TRP A 26 9.45 -26.43 1.15
C TRP A 26 8.61 -25.97 -0.07
N LEU A 27 9.13 -25.04 -0.87
CA LEU A 27 8.60 -24.71 -2.18
C LEU A 27 9.21 -25.67 -3.20
N VAL A 28 8.38 -26.45 -3.91
CA VAL A 28 8.85 -27.43 -4.93
C VAL A 28 9.86 -26.80 -5.90
N LYS A 29 9.60 -25.57 -6.35
CA LYS A 29 10.56 -24.74 -7.10
C LYS A 29 10.43 -23.29 -6.69
N PRO A 30 11.31 -22.75 -5.83
CA PRO A 30 11.24 -21.36 -5.38
C PRO A 30 11.26 -20.37 -6.55
N SER A 31 11.98 -20.69 -7.63
CA SER A 31 12.11 -19.84 -8.83
C SER A 31 10.79 -19.58 -9.57
N ARG A 32 9.73 -20.33 -9.26
CA ARG A 32 8.38 -20.15 -9.80
C ARG A 32 7.49 -19.25 -8.93
N HIS A 33 7.96 -18.83 -7.76
CA HIS A 33 7.19 -17.95 -6.87
C HIS A 33 7.65 -16.51 -6.98
N GLN A 34 6.71 -15.60 -6.75
CA GLN A 34 7.00 -14.18 -6.63
C GLN A 34 7.38 -13.86 -5.19
N PHE A 35 8.52 -13.21 -5.00
CA PHE A 35 8.95 -12.71 -3.71
C PHE A 35 8.74 -11.20 -3.64
N ARG A 36 8.18 -10.76 -2.51
CA ARG A 36 7.91 -9.34 -2.24
C ARG A 36 8.36 -9.01 -0.83
N TRP A 37 8.80 -7.79 -0.62
CA TRP A 37 9.18 -7.34 0.71
C TRP A 37 8.84 -5.88 0.91
N ARG A 38 8.70 -5.50 2.16
CA ARG A 38 8.48 -4.13 2.59
C ARG A 38 9.69 -3.67 3.40
N CYS A 39 10.22 -2.49 3.08
CA CYS A 39 11.32 -1.88 3.82
C CYS A 39 10.80 -1.06 5.02
N THR A 40 11.71 -0.53 5.84
CA THR A 40 11.41 0.29 7.03
C THR A 40 10.59 1.54 6.70
N GLU A 41 10.80 2.14 5.53
CA GLU A 41 10.01 3.27 4.99
C GLU A 41 8.63 2.88 4.45
N HIS A 42 8.16 1.67 4.71
CA HIS A 42 6.90 1.11 4.19
C HIS A 42 6.82 0.97 2.65
N ARG A 43 7.94 1.18 1.94
CA ARG A 43 8.05 0.95 0.51
C ARG A 43 7.99 -0.54 0.18
N TRP A 44 7.15 -0.91 -0.77
CA TRP A 44 7.06 -2.26 -1.31
C TRP A 44 8.07 -2.47 -2.43
N HIS A 45 8.68 -3.64 -2.43
CA HIS A 45 9.54 -4.15 -3.48
C HIS A 45 9.02 -5.51 -3.94
N THR A 46 9.15 -5.75 -5.23
CA THR A 46 8.91 -7.05 -5.86
C THR A 46 10.21 -7.48 -6.51
N SER A 47 10.58 -8.75 -6.37
CA SER A 47 11.79 -9.25 -7.02
C SER A 47 11.70 -9.08 -8.54
N THR A 48 12.76 -8.54 -9.13
CA THR A 48 12.92 -8.41 -10.59
C THR A 48 13.61 -9.61 -11.21
N ARG A 49 14.00 -10.60 -10.39
CA ARG A 49 14.64 -11.85 -10.81
C ARG A 49 14.02 -13.06 -10.13
N GLN A 50 14.10 -14.21 -10.78
CA GLN A 50 13.71 -15.48 -10.15
C GLN A 50 14.67 -15.80 -9.00
N ILE A 51 14.10 -16.25 -7.88
CA ILE A 51 14.82 -16.60 -6.65
C ILE A 51 14.72 -18.12 -6.51
N ARG A 52 15.84 -18.81 -6.69
CA ARG A 52 15.89 -20.28 -6.67
C ARG A 52 16.21 -20.85 -5.28
N ASP A 53 16.81 -20.05 -4.41
CA ASP A 53 17.31 -20.46 -3.10
C ASP A 53 17.41 -19.24 -2.14
N GLY A 54 17.63 -19.50 -0.86
CA GLY A 54 17.76 -18.46 0.17
C GLY A 54 18.96 -17.53 -0.05
N THR A 55 20.05 -18.02 -0.66
CA THR A 55 21.26 -17.24 -0.92
C THR A 55 21.00 -16.17 -1.98
N VAL A 56 20.26 -16.51 -3.04
CA VAL A 56 19.83 -15.57 -4.08
C VAL A 56 18.85 -14.56 -3.49
N LEU A 57 17.95 -14.99 -2.60
CA LEU A 57 17.05 -14.07 -1.90
C LEU A 57 17.83 -13.03 -1.08
N ALA A 58 18.78 -13.48 -0.26
CA ALA A 58 19.62 -12.61 0.56
C ALA A 58 20.42 -11.60 -0.28
N LYS A 59 21.01 -12.06 -1.40
CA LYS A 59 21.70 -11.17 -2.35
C LYS A 59 20.76 -10.13 -2.95
N THR A 60 19.52 -10.53 -3.28
CA THR A 60 18.52 -9.66 -3.91
C THR A 60 18.01 -8.58 -2.97
N THR A 61 17.90 -8.88 -1.68
CA THR A 61 17.37 -7.94 -0.68
C THR A 61 18.45 -7.09 -0.01
N ARG A 62 19.74 -7.34 -0.27
CA ARG A 62 20.88 -6.68 0.39
C ARG A 62 20.84 -5.14 0.36
N ARG A 63 20.42 -4.53 -0.76
CA ARG A 63 20.35 -3.06 -0.91
C ARG A 63 19.05 -2.45 -0.37
N ASN A 64 18.03 -3.27 -0.16
CA ASN A 64 16.68 -2.87 0.22
C ASN A 64 16.21 -3.81 1.32
N THR A 65 16.89 -3.75 2.46
CA THR A 65 16.71 -4.71 3.56
C THR A 65 15.23 -4.86 3.93
N PRO A 66 14.73 -6.10 4.03
CA PRO A 66 13.32 -6.35 4.24
C PRO A 66 12.98 -6.20 5.73
N ARG A 67 12.02 -5.33 6.04
CA ARG A 67 11.33 -5.31 7.33
C ARG A 67 10.30 -6.42 7.44
N ASP A 68 9.62 -6.71 6.34
CA ASP A 68 8.69 -7.81 6.21
C ASP A 68 8.91 -8.48 4.86
N LEU A 69 8.97 -9.81 4.83
CA LEU A 69 9.27 -10.57 3.61
C LEU A 69 8.18 -11.60 3.33
N TYR A 70 7.82 -11.74 2.06
CA TYR A 70 6.66 -12.47 1.60
C TYR A 70 6.96 -13.27 0.33
N VAL A 71 6.19 -14.33 0.13
CA VAL A 71 6.21 -15.19 -1.06
C VAL A 71 4.78 -15.44 -1.55
N SER A 72 4.58 -15.56 -2.86
CA SER A 72 3.26 -15.87 -3.43
C SER A 72 2.79 -17.27 -3.06
N THR A 73 1.48 -17.41 -2.82
CA THR A 73 0.82 -18.71 -2.65
C THR A 73 0.79 -19.51 -3.95
N SER A 74 0.85 -18.83 -5.10
CA SER A 74 0.90 -19.44 -6.42
C SER A 74 2.31 -19.58 -6.97
N ALA A 75 2.52 -20.67 -7.71
CA ALA A 75 3.66 -20.87 -8.59
C ALA A 75 3.25 -20.53 -10.03
N TRP A 76 4.08 -19.77 -10.72
CA TRP A 76 3.87 -19.30 -12.08
C TRP A 76 4.98 -19.79 -13.01
N LEU A 77 4.68 -19.94 -14.29
CA LEU A 77 5.73 -20.24 -15.29
C LEU A 77 6.78 -19.13 -15.32
N ASN A 78 6.33 -17.86 -15.27
CA ASN A 78 7.17 -16.71 -15.05
C ASN A 78 6.59 -15.84 -13.92
N PRO A 79 7.20 -15.83 -12.71
CA PRO A 79 6.68 -15.04 -11.59
C PRO A 79 7.09 -13.56 -11.62
N ILE A 80 7.93 -13.15 -12.59
CA ILE A 80 8.46 -11.79 -12.69
C ILE A 80 7.52 -10.95 -13.56
N GLY A 81 7.18 -9.76 -13.07
CA GLY A 81 6.36 -8.81 -13.84
C GLY A 81 4.95 -9.30 -14.14
N LEU A 82 4.35 -10.10 -13.25
CA LEU A 82 2.98 -10.61 -13.44
C LEU A 82 2.00 -9.46 -13.77
N PRO A 83 1.19 -9.60 -14.83
CA PRO A 83 0.23 -8.57 -15.20
C PRO A 83 -0.84 -8.42 -14.11
N LYS A 84 -1.45 -7.24 -14.08
CA LYS A 84 -2.60 -6.98 -13.20
C LYS A 84 -3.78 -7.83 -13.68
N ILE A 85 -4.70 -8.18 -12.76
CA ILE A 85 -5.92 -8.95 -13.11
C ILE A 85 -6.73 -8.27 -14.23
N LYS A 86 -6.74 -6.94 -14.26
CA LYS A 86 -7.47 -6.13 -15.25
C LYS A 86 -6.68 -5.85 -16.54
N ASP A 87 -5.44 -6.32 -16.63
CA ASP A 87 -4.62 -6.13 -17.83
C ASP A 87 -5.11 -7.07 -18.94
N THR A 88 -5.59 -6.49 -20.02
CA THR A 88 -6.07 -7.20 -21.21
C THR A 88 -5.06 -7.20 -22.36
N LYS A 89 -3.95 -6.45 -22.22
CA LYS A 89 -2.94 -6.28 -23.28
C LYS A 89 -1.83 -7.32 -23.16
N SER A 90 -1.47 -7.69 -21.94
CA SER A 90 -0.44 -8.69 -21.69
C SER A 90 -1.01 -10.11 -21.80
N PRO A 91 -0.22 -11.10 -22.28
CA PRO A 91 -0.59 -12.50 -22.21
C PRO A 91 -0.92 -12.92 -20.77
N HIS A 92 -1.94 -13.78 -20.62
CA HIS A 92 -2.34 -14.24 -19.30
C HIS A 92 -1.26 -15.15 -18.69
N PRO A 93 -0.88 -14.96 -17.42
CA PRO A 93 0.21 -15.72 -16.83
C PRO A 93 -0.20 -17.18 -16.62
N ILE A 94 0.74 -18.09 -16.83
CA ILE A 94 0.49 -19.53 -16.70
C ILE A 94 0.64 -19.92 -15.23
N LEU A 95 -0.49 -20.17 -14.56
CA LEU A 95 -0.56 -20.72 -13.22
C LEU A 95 -0.13 -22.20 -13.25
N LEU A 96 0.90 -22.54 -12.47
CA LEU A 96 1.45 -23.90 -12.36
C LEU A 96 1.02 -24.61 -11.08
N ASP A 97 0.83 -23.88 -9.99
CA ASP A 97 0.38 -24.42 -8.71
C ASP A 97 -0.23 -23.31 -7.85
N HIS A 98 -1.09 -23.66 -6.90
CA HIS A 98 -1.65 -22.74 -5.91
C HIS A 98 -1.81 -23.43 -4.56
N LEU A 99 -0.98 -23.03 -3.59
CA LEU A 99 -1.04 -23.47 -2.21
C LEU A 99 -2.39 -23.09 -1.60
N ILE A 100 -2.99 -24.02 -0.87
CA ILE A 100 -4.15 -23.75 -0.03
C ILE A 100 -3.63 -23.18 1.28
N VAL A 101 -3.91 -21.91 1.54
CA VAL A 101 -3.52 -21.26 2.79
C VAL A 101 -4.74 -20.80 3.55
N PHE A 102 -4.91 -21.32 4.76
CA PHE A 102 -5.84 -20.76 5.73
C PHE A 102 -5.07 -19.91 6.74
N ASP A 103 -5.44 -18.65 6.84
CA ASP A 103 -4.86 -17.71 7.80
C ASP A 103 -5.84 -17.46 8.94
N ILE A 104 -5.36 -17.64 10.18
CA ILE A 104 -6.12 -17.42 11.40
C ILE A 104 -5.40 -16.34 12.19
N ASP A 105 -5.99 -15.15 12.19
CA ASP A 105 -5.42 -13.96 12.79
C ASP A 105 -6.33 -13.42 13.90
N LEU A 106 -5.78 -13.31 15.12
CA LEU A 106 -6.51 -12.79 16.28
C LEU A 106 -5.76 -11.61 16.92
N PRO A 107 -5.91 -10.38 16.38
CA PRO A 107 -5.29 -9.21 16.98
C PRO A 107 -5.97 -8.81 18.30
N PRO A 108 -5.28 -8.02 19.16
CA PRO A 108 -3.87 -7.64 19.04
C PRO A 108 -2.93 -8.70 19.61
N PHE A 109 -1.62 -8.52 19.36
CA PHE A 109 -0.54 -9.39 19.80
C PHE A 109 -0.57 -9.65 21.32
N SER A 110 -0.88 -10.89 21.74
CA SER A 110 -0.88 -11.29 23.16
C SER A 110 -0.91 -12.81 23.33
N LYS A 111 -0.42 -13.30 24.48
CA LYS A 111 -0.40 -14.75 24.79
C LYS A 111 -1.80 -15.36 24.77
N ARG A 112 -2.80 -14.64 25.32
CA ARG A 112 -4.19 -15.10 25.33
C ARG A 112 -4.76 -15.24 23.91
N ASN A 113 -4.50 -14.28 23.04
CA ASN A 113 -4.99 -14.35 21.67
C ASN A 113 -4.24 -15.41 20.86
N MET A 114 -2.94 -15.60 21.08
CA MET A 114 -2.20 -16.70 20.45
C MET A 114 -2.75 -18.06 20.85
N GLU A 115 -3.10 -18.27 22.12
CA GLU A 115 -3.73 -19.54 22.53
C GLU A 115 -5.10 -19.76 21.87
N LYS A 116 -5.91 -18.70 21.72
CA LYS A 116 -7.19 -18.79 21.00
C LYS A 116 -7.00 -19.09 19.51
N ALA A 117 -6.07 -18.38 18.85
CA ALA A 117 -5.72 -18.61 17.46
C ALA A 117 -5.18 -20.04 17.25
N ARG A 118 -4.35 -20.54 18.17
CA ARG A 118 -3.84 -21.92 18.16
C ARG A 118 -4.98 -22.94 18.26
N LYS A 119 -5.94 -22.75 19.19
CA LYS A 119 -7.11 -23.64 19.29
C LYS A 119 -7.94 -23.64 18.01
N ALA A 120 -8.20 -22.47 17.43
CA ALA A 120 -8.89 -22.37 16.15
C ALA A 120 -8.11 -23.06 15.02
N ALA A 121 -6.79 -22.95 15.01
CA ALA A 121 -5.92 -23.63 14.06
C ALA A 121 -5.94 -25.15 14.21
N VAL A 122 -5.96 -25.69 15.43
CA VAL A 122 -6.12 -27.13 15.66
C VAL A 122 -7.49 -27.62 15.20
N ASN A 123 -8.56 -26.90 15.54
CA ASN A 123 -9.91 -27.29 15.11
C ASN A 123 -10.03 -27.27 13.58
N LEU A 124 -9.40 -26.28 12.90
CA LEU A 124 -9.36 -26.24 11.45
C LEU A 124 -8.51 -27.37 10.86
N LEU A 125 -7.38 -27.70 11.48
CA LEU A 125 -6.56 -28.83 11.08
C LEU A 125 -7.38 -30.14 11.10
N ASP A 126 -8.06 -30.42 12.22
CA ASP A 126 -8.87 -31.62 12.38
C ASP A 126 -10.00 -31.68 11.34
N TRP A 127 -10.65 -30.53 11.07
CA TRP A 127 -11.67 -30.44 10.03
C TRP A 127 -11.09 -30.67 8.63
N VAL A 128 -9.96 -30.05 8.28
CA VAL A 128 -9.34 -30.25 6.96
C VAL A 128 -9.00 -31.72 6.75
N GLU A 129 -8.42 -32.38 7.75
CA GLU A 129 -7.98 -33.77 7.64
C GLU A 129 -9.11 -34.79 7.63
N SER A 130 -10.23 -34.45 8.26
CA SER A 130 -11.42 -35.30 8.22
C SER A 130 -12.18 -35.20 6.90
N ASN A 131 -11.99 -34.12 6.13
CA ASN A 131 -12.79 -33.82 4.93
C ASN A 131 -11.99 -33.86 3.62
N TYR A 132 -10.66 -33.72 3.67
CA TYR A 132 -9.83 -33.58 2.48
C TYR A 132 -8.51 -34.34 2.62
N ASN A 133 -8.05 -34.92 1.51
CA ASN A 133 -6.74 -35.57 1.41
C ASN A 133 -5.68 -34.60 0.84
N PHE A 134 -5.47 -33.47 1.50
CA PHE A 134 -4.43 -32.52 1.10
C PHE A 134 -3.05 -32.95 1.59
N GLU A 135 -2.00 -32.61 0.84
CA GLU A 135 -0.62 -32.72 1.29
C GLU A 135 -0.32 -31.59 2.27
N ARG A 136 0.15 -31.93 3.48
CA ARG A 136 0.61 -30.93 4.45
C ARG A 136 1.91 -30.31 3.96
N VAL A 137 1.94 -28.99 3.82
CA VAL A 137 3.17 -28.25 3.51
C VAL A 137 3.76 -27.75 4.81
N HIS A 138 3.10 -26.81 5.49
CA HIS A 138 3.59 -26.22 6.74
C HIS A 138 2.45 -25.75 7.64
N PHE A 139 2.68 -25.82 8.96
CA PHE A 139 1.95 -25.01 9.93
C PHE A 139 2.88 -23.92 10.42
N VAL A 140 2.43 -22.67 10.43
CA VAL A 140 3.32 -21.52 10.62
C VAL A 140 2.76 -20.59 11.67
N PHE A 141 3.58 -20.27 12.68
CA PHE A 141 3.36 -19.09 13.51
C PHE A 141 3.79 -17.84 12.72
N SER A 142 2.86 -16.91 12.46
CA SER A 142 3.06 -15.72 11.61
C SER A 142 4.09 -14.69 12.14
N GLY A 143 4.60 -14.86 13.36
CA GLY A 143 5.43 -13.86 14.04
C GLY A 143 4.64 -12.75 14.73
N SER A 144 3.31 -12.70 14.57
CA SER A 144 2.48 -11.74 15.29
C SER A 144 1.10 -12.28 15.62
N LYS A 145 0.16 -12.26 14.67
CA LYS A 145 -1.27 -12.22 15.00
C LYS A 145 -1.95 -13.59 15.01
N GLY A 146 -1.32 -14.61 14.44
CA GLY A 146 -1.77 -15.98 14.59
C GLY A 146 -1.02 -16.97 13.72
N PHE A 147 -1.74 -17.86 13.05
CA PHE A 147 -1.21 -19.07 12.42
C PHE A 147 -1.66 -19.22 10.97
N HIS A 148 -0.76 -19.72 10.12
CA HIS A 148 -1.10 -20.15 8.76
C HIS A 148 -1.04 -21.68 8.68
N LEU A 149 -2.08 -22.28 8.11
CA LEU A 149 -2.11 -23.69 7.73
C LEU A 149 -1.98 -23.77 6.22
N ILE A 150 -0.87 -24.33 5.75
CA ILE A 150 -0.48 -24.37 4.35
C ILE A 150 -0.53 -25.82 3.86
N TYR A 151 -1.30 -26.04 2.81
CA TYR A 151 -1.46 -27.33 2.17
C TYR A 151 -1.24 -27.24 0.66
N ARG A 152 -1.00 -28.39 0.04
CA ARG A 152 -1.01 -28.56 -1.41
C ARG A 152 -2.10 -29.56 -1.77
N GLU A 153 -2.81 -29.24 -2.84
CA GLU A 153 -3.80 -30.15 -3.40
C GLU A 153 -3.11 -31.26 -4.18
N ARG A 154 -3.47 -32.51 -3.89
CA ARG A 154 -2.95 -33.69 -4.59
C ARG A 154 -3.56 -33.84 -5.97
N ASP A 155 -4.84 -33.49 -6.12
CA ASP A 155 -5.48 -33.47 -7.43
C ASP A 155 -4.92 -32.32 -8.27
N ARG A 156 -4.44 -32.67 -9.46
CA ARG A 156 -3.84 -31.73 -10.43
C ARG A 156 -4.74 -31.47 -11.63
N SER A 157 -5.97 -31.99 -11.63
CA SER A 157 -6.95 -31.86 -12.72
C SER A 157 -7.14 -30.41 -13.16
N LEU A 158 -7.37 -29.49 -12.22
CA LEU A 158 -7.55 -28.06 -12.51
C LEU A 158 -6.32 -27.44 -13.19
N PHE A 159 -5.11 -27.86 -12.83
CA PHE A 159 -3.87 -27.33 -13.41
C PHE A 159 -3.58 -27.89 -14.83
N SER A 160 -4.37 -28.86 -15.29
CA SER A 160 -4.28 -29.45 -16.63
C SER A 160 -5.13 -28.71 -17.67
N ILE A 161 -5.97 -27.75 -17.25
CA ILE A 161 -6.76 -26.91 -18.16
C ILE A 161 -5.82 -26.10 -19.07
N GLU A 162 -5.90 -26.28 -20.39
CA GLU A 162 -4.97 -25.67 -21.34
C GLU A 162 -5.02 -24.14 -21.33
N ASP A 163 -6.22 -23.56 -21.39
CA ASP A 163 -6.40 -22.11 -21.38
C ASP A 163 -5.98 -21.51 -20.02
N PRO A 164 -4.96 -20.63 -19.97
CA PRO A 164 -4.43 -20.12 -18.70
C PRO A 164 -5.43 -19.31 -17.88
N LYS A 165 -6.33 -18.58 -18.54
CA LYS A 165 -7.32 -17.72 -17.87
C LYS A 165 -8.40 -18.56 -17.23
N LYS A 166 -8.98 -19.48 -17.99
CA LYS A 166 -9.93 -20.48 -17.51
C LYS A 166 -9.31 -21.30 -16.37
N ARG A 167 -8.06 -21.74 -16.52
CA ARG A 167 -7.33 -22.44 -15.45
C ARG A 167 -7.31 -21.64 -14.16
N GLU A 168 -6.86 -20.39 -14.21
CA GLU A 168 -6.78 -19.54 -13.03
C GLU A 168 -8.17 -19.28 -12.40
N ASP A 169 -9.18 -19.06 -13.24
CA ASP A 169 -10.56 -18.82 -12.81
C ASP A 169 -11.16 -20.05 -12.13
N GLU A 170 -11.00 -21.26 -12.68
CA GLU A 170 -11.48 -22.50 -12.08
C GLU A 170 -10.77 -22.81 -10.75
N VAL A 171 -9.45 -22.61 -10.68
CA VAL A 171 -8.71 -22.74 -9.41
C VAL A 171 -9.25 -21.74 -8.39
N ARG A 172 -9.52 -20.49 -8.79
CA ARG A 172 -10.10 -19.47 -7.91
C ARG A 172 -11.46 -19.88 -7.39
N GLN A 173 -12.35 -20.40 -8.25
CA GLN A 173 -13.68 -20.85 -7.83
C GLN A 173 -13.61 -22.05 -6.89
N ALA A 174 -12.77 -23.04 -7.19
CA ALA A 174 -12.57 -24.19 -6.31
C ALA A 174 -12.08 -23.75 -4.91
N ARG A 175 -11.14 -22.81 -4.84
CA ARG A 175 -10.63 -22.26 -3.57
C ARG A 175 -11.68 -21.42 -2.84
N LYS A 176 -12.51 -20.68 -3.56
CA LYS A 176 -13.65 -19.94 -2.98
C LYS A 176 -14.69 -20.90 -2.37
N ALA A 177 -15.00 -22.00 -3.06
CA ALA A 177 -15.89 -23.03 -2.53
C ALA A 177 -15.31 -23.69 -1.26
N LEU A 178 -14.01 -24.01 -1.27
CA LEU A 178 -13.31 -24.53 -0.09
C LEU A 178 -13.33 -23.56 1.09
N LEU A 179 -13.08 -22.27 0.84
CA LEU A 179 -13.15 -21.21 1.84
C LEU A 179 -14.56 -21.12 2.44
N ASN A 180 -15.61 -21.14 1.62
CA ASN A 180 -16.99 -21.10 2.10
C ASN A 180 -17.31 -22.28 3.02
N LYS A 181 -16.90 -23.51 2.65
CA LYS A 181 -17.08 -24.69 3.50
C LYS A 181 -16.37 -24.56 4.85
N ALA A 182 -15.17 -23.98 4.89
CA ALA A 182 -14.44 -23.74 6.14
C ALA A 182 -15.16 -22.70 7.02
N LEU A 183 -15.73 -21.64 6.42
CA LEU A 183 -16.50 -20.62 7.12
C LEU A 183 -17.83 -21.16 7.64
N GLU A 184 -18.54 -21.97 6.85
CA GLU A 184 -19.80 -22.64 7.21
C GLU A 184 -19.58 -23.64 8.37
N ALA A 185 -18.43 -24.31 8.39
CA ALA A 185 -17.99 -25.14 9.52
C ALA A 185 -17.57 -24.34 10.77
N GLY A 186 -17.63 -23.01 10.72
CA GLY A 186 -17.38 -22.12 11.87
C GLY A 186 -15.91 -21.77 12.10
N HIS A 187 -15.02 -22.01 11.15
CA HIS A 187 -13.60 -21.68 11.31
C HIS A 187 -13.32 -20.20 11.04
N PRO A 188 -12.58 -19.49 11.92
CA PRO A 188 -12.33 -18.06 11.79
C PRO A 188 -11.15 -17.75 10.86
N VAL A 189 -11.29 -18.14 9.58
CA VAL A 189 -10.25 -17.94 8.55
C VAL A 189 -10.40 -16.59 7.84
N ASP A 190 -9.28 -15.98 7.42
CA ASP A 190 -9.28 -14.75 6.62
C ASP A 190 -9.84 -15.02 5.21
N LYS A 191 -10.93 -14.32 4.88
CA LYS A 191 -11.65 -14.44 3.60
C LYS A 191 -10.82 -13.99 2.39
N GLY A 192 -9.84 -13.11 2.59
CA GLY A 192 -9.05 -12.50 1.53
C GLY A 192 -7.80 -13.28 1.14
N ILE A 193 -7.59 -14.49 1.69
CA ILE A 193 -6.36 -15.27 1.49
C ILE A 193 -6.62 -16.51 0.65
N THR A 194 -7.46 -17.44 1.12
CA THR A 194 -7.58 -18.78 0.53
C THR A 194 -7.98 -18.74 -0.96
N ALA A 195 -8.87 -17.84 -1.36
CA ALA A 195 -9.37 -17.75 -2.72
C ALA A 195 -8.49 -16.90 -3.66
N ASP A 196 -7.59 -16.07 -3.12
CA ASP A 196 -6.79 -15.15 -3.93
C ASP A 196 -5.55 -15.85 -4.51
N THR A 197 -5.64 -16.21 -5.80
CA THR A 197 -4.56 -16.83 -6.59
C THR A 197 -3.32 -15.95 -6.74
N ARG A 198 -3.37 -14.66 -6.42
CA ARG A 198 -2.21 -13.75 -6.43
C ARG A 198 -1.81 -13.31 -5.02
N ARG A 199 -2.30 -14.00 -3.98
CA ARG A 199 -1.97 -13.68 -2.60
C ARG A 199 -0.50 -13.95 -2.30
N ILE A 200 0.04 -13.15 -1.39
CA ILE A 200 1.35 -13.37 -0.78
C ILE A 200 1.18 -13.67 0.71
N ILE A 201 1.99 -14.58 1.21
CA ILE A 201 2.06 -14.94 2.63
C ILE A 201 3.44 -14.61 3.17
N ARG A 202 3.54 -14.37 4.48
CA ARG A 202 4.83 -14.09 5.11
C ARG A 202 5.75 -15.30 4.96
N LEU A 203 6.97 -15.07 4.51
CA LEU A 203 7.92 -16.15 4.29
C LEU A 203 8.34 -16.76 5.64
N PRO A 204 8.18 -18.08 5.85
CA PRO A 204 8.74 -18.76 7.01
C PRO A 204 10.25 -18.51 7.14
N GLY A 205 10.73 -18.39 8.37
CA GLY A 205 12.09 -17.98 8.72
C GLY A 205 12.32 -16.46 8.80
N SER A 206 11.51 -15.64 8.13
CA SER A 206 11.67 -14.17 8.14
C SER A 206 11.23 -13.53 9.46
N ILE A 207 11.76 -12.34 9.79
CA ILE A 207 11.31 -11.54 10.94
C ILE A 207 9.98 -10.83 10.62
N HIS A 208 9.09 -10.77 11.61
CA HIS A 208 7.92 -9.90 11.59
C HIS A 208 8.29 -8.47 12.03
N GLY A 209 8.20 -7.50 11.13
CA GLY A 209 8.79 -6.16 11.31
C GLY A 209 8.18 -5.26 12.38
N SER A 210 7.04 -5.63 12.99
CA SER A 210 6.44 -4.89 14.11
C SER A 210 6.68 -5.52 15.48
N THR A 211 7.03 -6.81 15.52
CA THR A 211 7.16 -7.56 16.77
C THR A 211 8.58 -8.08 16.97
N GLY A 212 9.36 -8.29 15.91
CA GLY A 212 10.69 -8.87 15.96
C GLY A 212 10.71 -10.39 16.14
N TRP A 213 9.54 -11.04 16.15
CA TRP A 213 9.47 -12.50 16.23
C TRP A 213 9.58 -13.10 14.84
N LYS A 214 10.25 -14.25 14.71
CA LYS A 214 10.36 -14.92 13.42
C LYS A 214 9.04 -15.63 13.07
N CYS A 215 8.67 -15.52 11.80
CA CYS A 215 7.68 -16.38 11.17
C CYS A 215 8.23 -17.81 11.22
N THR A 216 7.63 -18.71 12.00
CA THR A 216 8.26 -19.98 12.38
C THR A 216 7.38 -21.15 11.99
N VAL A 217 7.93 -22.12 11.28
CA VAL A 217 7.26 -23.40 11.04
C VAL A 217 7.17 -24.16 12.36
N VAL A 218 6.00 -24.68 12.68
CA VAL A 218 5.73 -25.46 13.90
C VAL A 218 5.26 -26.85 13.52
N SER A 219 5.70 -27.85 14.29
CA SER A 219 5.18 -29.21 14.12
C SER A 219 3.71 -29.29 14.55
N GLU A 220 3.01 -30.31 14.08
CA GLU A 220 1.66 -30.63 14.55
C GLU A 220 1.63 -30.83 16.07
N SER A 221 2.60 -31.57 16.62
CA SER A 221 2.71 -31.82 18.06
C SER A 221 2.81 -30.51 18.86
N LEU A 222 3.59 -29.53 18.38
CA LEU A 222 3.67 -28.20 18.98
C LEU A 222 2.36 -27.42 18.81
N LEU A 223 1.75 -27.45 17.63
CA LEU A 223 0.48 -26.77 17.37
C LEU A 223 -0.64 -27.30 18.28
N ARG A 224 -0.68 -28.61 18.55
CA ARG A 224 -1.64 -29.24 19.48
C ARG A 224 -1.31 -28.96 20.95
N THR A 225 -0.05 -28.66 21.28
CA THR A 225 0.38 -28.31 22.63
C THR A 225 0.00 -26.87 22.99
N PRO A 226 -0.52 -26.60 24.21
CA PRO A 226 -0.84 -25.24 24.64
C PRO A 226 0.31 -24.26 24.43
N PHE A 227 0.02 -23.10 23.82
CA PHE A 227 1.00 -22.12 23.34
C PHE A 227 2.00 -21.70 24.44
N LYS A 228 1.52 -21.58 25.68
CA LYS A 228 2.35 -21.19 26.83
C LYS A 228 3.56 -22.11 27.04
N LYS A 229 3.44 -23.41 26.71
CA LYS A 229 4.49 -24.42 26.96
C LYS A 229 5.68 -24.28 26.01
N TRP A 230 5.48 -23.73 24.82
CA TRP A 230 6.53 -23.69 23.79
C TRP A 230 6.82 -22.28 23.24
N GLN A 231 6.04 -21.25 23.57
CA GLN A 231 6.29 -19.86 23.14
C GLN A 231 7.70 -19.33 23.46
N SER A 232 8.38 -19.88 24.48
CA SER A 232 9.73 -19.50 24.87
C SER A 232 10.78 -19.96 23.87
N THR A 233 10.50 -21.06 23.15
CA THR A 233 11.39 -21.68 22.16
C THR A 233 11.35 -20.96 20.81
N LEU A 234 10.32 -20.13 20.57
CA LEU A 234 10.15 -19.41 19.32
C LEU A 234 11.32 -18.43 19.08
N PRO A 235 11.98 -18.52 17.92
CA PRO A 235 13.09 -17.64 17.60
C PRO A 235 12.60 -16.21 17.37
N ARG A 236 13.40 -15.25 17.82
CA ARG A 236 13.09 -13.82 17.75
C ARG A 236 14.37 -13.01 17.79
N HIS A 237 14.31 -11.80 17.27
CA HIS A 237 15.39 -10.84 17.35
C HIS A 237 15.61 -10.38 18.80
N SER A 238 16.85 -9.99 19.14
CA SER A 238 17.22 -9.46 20.46
C SER A 238 16.35 -8.26 20.87
N MET A 239 16.04 -7.39 19.91
CA MET A 239 15.15 -6.22 20.06
C MET A 239 13.64 -6.51 19.95
N SER A 240 13.23 -7.79 19.95
CA SER A 240 11.80 -8.15 19.82
C SER A 240 10.94 -7.59 20.95
N VAL A 241 9.67 -7.32 20.62
CA VAL A 241 8.65 -6.90 21.58
C VAL A 241 8.28 -8.09 22.45
N ALA A 242 8.37 -7.92 23.77
CA ALA A 242 7.91 -8.91 24.72
C ALA A 242 6.39 -9.15 24.54
N MET A 243 6.00 -10.41 24.36
CA MET A 243 4.59 -10.76 24.16
C MET A 243 3.80 -10.55 25.47
N PRO A 244 2.83 -9.63 25.50
CA PRO A 244 2.09 -9.35 26.72
C PRO A 244 1.12 -10.49 27.05
N ARG A 245 0.84 -10.70 28.34
CA ARG A 245 -0.11 -11.75 28.79
C ARG A 245 -1.51 -11.49 28.23
N TRP A 246 -1.96 -10.24 28.32
CA TRP A 246 -3.23 -9.76 27.78
C TRP A 246 -3.00 -8.71 26.72
N ALA A 247 -3.90 -8.67 25.74
CA ALA A 247 -4.02 -7.54 24.84
C ALA A 247 -4.20 -6.26 25.67
N ARG A 248 -3.24 -5.33 25.60
CA ARG A 248 -3.53 -3.94 25.97
C ARG A 248 -4.49 -3.42 24.91
N THR A 249 -5.77 -3.41 25.23
CA THR A 249 -6.70 -2.52 24.52
C THR A 249 -6.08 -1.13 24.62
N PRO A 250 -5.91 -0.39 23.51
CA PRO A 250 -5.61 1.02 23.64
C PRO A 250 -6.64 1.59 24.62
N SER A 251 -6.17 2.25 25.69
CA SER A 251 -7.05 3.08 26.51
C SER A 251 -7.79 3.96 25.52
N LYS A 252 -9.11 3.74 25.40
CA LYS A 252 -9.98 4.72 24.76
C LYS A 252 -9.79 5.96 25.63
N LYS A 253 -9.00 6.93 25.16
CA LYS A 253 -9.11 8.29 25.67
C LYS A 253 -10.61 8.59 25.76
N PRO A 254 -11.09 9.22 26.84
CA PRO A 254 -12.51 9.52 26.97
C PRO A 254 -12.96 10.17 25.67
N LYS A 255 -13.91 9.50 24.99
CA LYS A 255 -14.46 10.01 23.74
C LYS A 255 -15.04 11.37 24.09
N LYS A 256 -14.47 12.46 23.56
CA LYS A 256 -15.27 13.68 23.36
C LYS A 256 -16.55 13.21 22.68
N ARG A 257 -17.72 13.53 23.26
CA ARG A 257 -19.05 13.08 22.82
C ARG A 257 -19.10 12.99 21.30
N GLN A 258 -18.95 11.76 20.80
CA GLN A 258 -19.17 11.45 19.40
C GLN A 258 -20.68 11.33 19.28
N VAL A 259 -21.28 12.25 18.52
CA VAL A 259 -22.59 12.01 17.91
C VAL A 259 -22.53 10.63 17.25
N GLN A 260 -23.51 9.79 17.55
CA GLN A 260 -23.56 8.41 17.12
C GLN A 260 -23.52 8.34 15.59
N ARG A 261 -22.38 7.95 15.03
CA ARG A 261 -22.31 7.52 13.64
C ARG A 261 -22.74 6.06 13.62
N ILE A 262 -23.95 5.83 13.12
CA ILE A 262 -24.49 4.52 12.78
C ILE A 262 -23.46 3.79 11.90
N GLN A 263 -23.25 2.51 12.17
CA GLN A 263 -22.53 1.61 11.26
C GLN A 263 -23.31 1.55 9.94
N GLN A 264 -22.95 2.41 8.98
CA GLN A 264 -23.21 2.09 7.59
C GLN A 264 -22.28 0.93 7.23
N GLN A 265 -22.88 -0.10 6.62
CA GLN A 265 -22.19 -1.15 5.88
C GLN A 265 -21.07 -0.53 5.04
N ASP A 266 -19.96 -1.27 4.84
CA ASP A 266 -19.01 -0.95 3.78
C ASP A 266 -19.75 -1.06 2.43
N LEU A 267 -20.46 0.01 2.09
CA LEU A 267 -20.82 0.34 0.72
C LEU A 267 -19.50 0.69 0.04
N ASP A 268 -19.30 0.17 -1.18
CA ASP A 268 -18.24 0.67 -2.05
C ASP A 268 -18.22 2.21 -1.97
N PRO A 269 -17.05 2.86 -1.88
CA PRO A 269 -17.00 4.31 -1.81
C PRO A 269 -17.84 4.88 -2.95
N VAL A 270 -18.86 5.65 -2.55
CA VAL A 270 -19.89 6.09 -3.49
C VAL A 270 -19.18 6.90 -4.58
N PRO A 271 -19.40 6.55 -5.86
CA PRO A 271 -18.73 7.25 -6.93
C PRO A 271 -18.98 8.75 -6.84
N HIS A 272 -17.95 9.54 -7.12
CA HIS A 272 -18.09 10.99 -7.20
C HIS A 272 -17.48 11.54 -8.48
N THR A 273 -18.09 12.60 -8.97
CA THR A 273 -17.63 13.33 -10.15
C THR A 273 -16.96 14.64 -9.74
N SER A 274 -15.85 15.01 -10.37
CA SER A 274 -15.19 16.31 -10.15
C SER A 274 -14.41 16.77 -11.37
N LEU A 275 -14.05 18.06 -11.40
CA LEU A 275 -13.14 18.64 -12.37
C LEU A 275 -11.69 18.51 -11.88
N GLU A 276 -10.81 18.08 -12.77
CA GLU A 276 -9.38 18.03 -12.53
C GLU A 276 -8.61 18.86 -13.57
N LEU A 277 -7.64 19.63 -13.09
CA LEU A 277 -6.69 20.39 -13.89
C LEU A 277 -5.38 19.62 -14.04
N SER A 278 -4.83 19.60 -15.24
CA SER A 278 -3.48 19.06 -15.48
C SER A 278 -2.40 20.02 -15.02
N THR A 279 -1.32 19.51 -14.41
CA THR A 279 -0.09 20.29 -14.17
C THR A 279 0.64 20.67 -15.46
N HIS A 280 0.36 20.01 -16.59
CA HIS A 280 1.05 20.28 -17.85
C HIS A 280 0.67 21.66 -18.40
N VAL A 281 1.65 22.39 -18.92
CA VAL A 281 1.43 23.67 -19.63
C VAL A 281 1.16 23.39 -21.11
N PRO A 282 -0.09 23.44 -21.59
CA PRO A 282 -0.45 23.04 -22.96
C PRO A 282 0.28 23.90 -24.00
N GLY A 283 0.69 23.30 -25.11
CA GLY A 283 1.47 24.00 -26.15
C GLY A 283 2.97 24.06 -25.89
N THR A 284 3.45 23.51 -24.79
CA THR A 284 4.88 23.28 -24.53
C THR A 284 5.21 21.79 -24.60
N LYS A 285 6.46 21.42 -24.88
CA LYS A 285 6.87 20.00 -24.90
C LYS A 285 7.13 19.43 -23.51
N ASP A 286 7.67 20.26 -22.60
CA ASP A 286 8.27 19.79 -21.35
C ASP A 286 8.01 20.71 -20.15
N ARG A 287 7.02 21.60 -20.18
CA ARG A 287 6.73 22.48 -19.05
C ARG A 287 5.55 22.01 -18.20
N SER A 288 5.67 22.24 -16.90
CA SER A 288 4.64 21.96 -15.90
C SER A 288 4.57 23.08 -14.86
N ALA A 289 3.34 23.46 -14.49
CA ALA A 289 3.08 24.24 -13.30
C ALA A 289 3.01 23.34 -12.06
N ILE A 290 3.06 23.95 -10.89
CA ILE A 290 2.93 23.22 -9.62
C ILE A 290 1.53 23.48 -9.08
N ILE A 291 0.73 22.43 -8.98
CA ILE A 291 -0.59 22.48 -8.33
C ILE A 291 -0.79 21.21 -7.48
N GLY A 292 -1.44 21.34 -6.33
CA GLY A 292 -1.72 20.20 -5.46
C GLY A 292 -2.38 20.56 -4.13
N TRP A 293 -3.11 19.60 -3.57
CA TRP A 293 -3.66 19.68 -2.22
C TRP A 293 -2.54 19.45 -1.19
N LEU A 294 -2.38 20.39 -0.26
CA LEU A 294 -1.33 20.38 0.75
C LEU A 294 -1.60 19.36 1.86
N PRO A 295 -0.55 18.86 2.56
CA PRO A 295 -0.72 17.81 3.57
C PRO A 295 -1.58 18.27 4.76
N LYS A 296 -2.69 17.56 5.02
CA LYS A 296 -3.53 17.77 6.22
C LYS A 296 -2.77 17.67 7.55
N SER A 297 -1.62 17.00 7.57
CA SER A 297 -0.75 16.90 8.73
C SER A 297 -0.10 18.23 9.14
N TRP A 298 -0.15 19.27 8.30
CA TRP A 298 0.45 20.58 8.58
C TRP A 298 -0.35 21.41 9.59
N GLY A 299 -1.63 21.09 9.79
CA GLY A 299 -2.45 21.68 10.85
C GLY A 299 -3.67 22.42 10.29
N SER A 300 -3.96 23.59 10.86
CA SER A 300 -5.04 24.46 10.38
C SER A 300 -4.74 25.01 8.98
N ILE A 301 -5.74 25.64 8.35
CA ILE A 301 -5.61 26.27 7.04
C ILE A 301 -4.50 27.33 7.07
N GLU A 302 -4.50 28.19 8.08
CA GLU A 302 -3.55 29.30 8.25
C GLU A 302 -2.13 28.76 8.37
N LYS A 303 -1.93 27.77 9.25
CA LYS A 303 -0.64 27.12 9.45
C LYS A 303 -0.16 26.39 8.19
N THR A 304 -1.08 25.82 7.42
CA THR A 304 -0.76 25.14 6.16
C THR A 304 -0.26 26.13 5.11
N VAL A 305 -0.90 27.31 5.01
CA VAL A 305 -0.47 28.42 4.15
C VAL A 305 0.89 28.97 4.60
N GLU A 306 1.11 29.18 5.91
CA GLU A 306 2.41 29.62 6.45
C GLU A 306 3.55 28.67 6.07
N ILE A 307 3.37 27.36 6.27
CA ILE A 307 4.38 26.36 5.92
C ILE A 307 4.63 26.34 4.41
N ALA A 308 3.56 26.44 3.61
CA ALA A 308 3.69 26.53 2.16
C ALA A 308 4.53 27.75 1.75
N MET A 309 4.28 28.91 2.36
CA MET A 309 5.02 30.14 2.06
C MET A 309 6.51 30.06 2.44
N MET A 310 6.84 29.42 3.57
CA MET A 310 8.25 29.14 3.91
C MET A 310 8.97 28.36 2.80
N HIS A 311 8.27 27.39 2.19
CA HIS A 311 8.81 26.61 1.07
C HIS A 311 8.93 27.43 -0.22
N VAL A 312 7.92 28.25 -0.54
CA VAL A 312 7.91 29.12 -1.73
C VAL A 312 9.06 30.12 -1.67
N GLN A 313 9.25 30.78 -0.53
CA GLN A 313 10.36 31.71 -0.28
C GLN A 313 11.71 31.01 -0.36
N LYS A 314 11.87 29.88 0.33
CA LYS A 314 13.14 29.11 0.34
C LYS A 314 13.59 28.67 -1.06
N HIS A 315 12.65 28.48 -1.98
CA HIS A 315 12.93 27.97 -3.31
C HIS A 315 12.81 29.01 -4.44
N ASN A 316 12.39 30.25 -4.15
CA ASN A 316 12.17 31.32 -5.13
C ASN A 316 11.28 30.88 -6.30
N ILE A 317 10.12 30.30 -5.98
CA ILE A 317 9.20 29.71 -6.97
C ILE A 317 7.86 30.47 -7.06
N GLY A 318 7.69 31.59 -6.37
CA GLY A 318 6.40 32.27 -6.25
C GLY A 318 5.98 33.15 -7.44
N PRO A 319 4.83 33.85 -7.31
CA PRO A 319 3.86 33.80 -6.20
C PRO A 319 3.06 32.50 -6.15
N ALA A 320 2.41 32.26 -4.99
CA ALA A 320 1.55 31.11 -4.76
C ALA A 320 0.09 31.55 -4.53
N PHE A 321 -0.82 30.77 -5.11
CA PHE A 321 -2.26 31.00 -5.11
C PHE A 321 -2.91 29.91 -4.29
N PHE A 322 -3.84 30.29 -3.40
CA PHE A 322 -4.41 29.37 -2.43
C PHE A 322 -5.92 29.36 -2.49
N TRP A 323 -6.47 28.16 -2.35
CA TRP A 323 -7.90 27.92 -2.15
C TRP A 323 -8.12 26.90 -1.03
N THR A 324 -9.36 26.81 -0.54
CA THR A 324 -9.74 25.84 0.47
C THR A 324 -11.10 25.23 0.18
N ASP A 325 -11.27 23.96 0.54
CA ASP A 325 -12.59 23.31 0.66
C ASP A 325 -13.06 23.27 2.12
N GLN A 326 -12.61 24.24 2.93
CA GLN A 326 -12.71 24.30 4.39
C GLN A 326 -11.98 23.20 5.16
N THR A 327 -11.59 22.09 4.52
CA THR A 327 -10.88 20.97 5.16
C THR A 327 -9.41 20.87 4.80
N SER A 328 -9.04 21.40 3.64
CA SER A 328 -7.74 21.23 3.02
C SER A 328 -7.40 22.48 2.21
N VAL A 329 -6.10 22.73 2.02
CA VAL A 329 -5.63 23.85 1.20
C VAL A 329 -5.16 23.33 -0.15
N LEU A 330 -5.70 23.86 -1.23
CA LEU A 330 -5.19 23.73 -2.59
C LEU A 330 -4.20 24.86 -2.84
N MET A 331 -3.01 24.53 -3.35
CA MET A 331 -2.01 25.51 -3.75
C MET A 331 -1.72 25.37 -5.24
N MET A 332 -1.59 26.50 -5.93
CA MET A 332 -1.06 26.60 -7.29
C MET A 332 0.07 27.62 -7.36
N ILE A 333 1.11 27.28 -8.11
CA ILE A 333 2.19 28.18 -8.52
C ILE A 333 2.16 28.18 -10.05
N PRO A 334 1.58 29.20 -10.69
CA PRO A 334 1.33 29.20 -12.14
C PRO A 334 2.58 29.59 -12.94
N ARG A 335 3.75 29.07 -12.55
CA ARG A 335 5.04 29.21 -13.24
C ARG A 335 5.34 27.97 -14.08
N ALA A 336 5.75 28.15 -15.33
CA ALA A 336 6.01 27.08 -16.28
C ALA A 336 7.45 26.54 -16.18
N PHE A 337 7.68 25.66 -15.20
CA PHE A 337 8.99 25.03 -15.00
C PHE A 337 9.23 23.88 -15.98
N PRO A 338 10.49 23.60 -16.38
CA PRO A 338 10.86 22.31 -16.96
C PRO A 338 10.37 21.16 -16.07
N ARG A 339 9.80 20.12 -16.67
CA ARG A 339 9.11 19.02 -15.98
C ARG A 339 9.94 18.39 -14.85
N ALA A 340 11.21 18.12 -15.13
CA ALA A 340 12.14 17.56 -14.15
C ALA A 340 12.38 18.51 -12.96
N GLN A 341 12.43 19.82 -13.21
CA GLN A 341 12.53 20.83 -12.16
C GLN A 341 11.24 20.92 -11.34
N ALA A 342 10.08 20.94 -12.01
CA ALA A 342 8.78 20.94 -11.34
C ALA A 342 8.63 19.77 -10.37
N ALA A 343 8.95 18.55 -10.82
CA ALA A 343 8.91 17.35 -9.98
C ALA A 343 9.86 17.44 -8.77
N LYS A 344 11.09 17.93 -8.99
CA LYS A 344 12.08 18.14 -7.92
C LYS A 344 11.59 19.15 -6.88
N ILE A 345 10.96 20.24 -7.32
CA ILE A 345 10.36 21.24 -6.43
C ILE A 345 9.20 20.62 -5.64
N CYS A 346 8.26 19.95 -6.32
CA CYS A 346 7.12 19.26 -5.68
C CYS A 346 7.56 18.33 -4.54
N ARG A 347 8.64 17.54 -4.71
CA ARG A 347 9.18 16.70 -3.63
C ARG A 347 9.65 17.52 -2.43
N LYS A 348 10.35 18.63 -2.67
CA LYS A 348 10.91 19.49 -1.61
C LYS A 348 9.84 20.21 -0.81
N ILE A 349 8.71 20.56 -1.43
CA ILE A 349 7.61 21.30 -0.80
C ILE A 349 6.49 20.40 -0.27
N GLY A 350 6.69 19.08 -0.25
CA GLY A 350 5.74 18.13 0.34
C GLY A 350 4.66 17.58 -0.60
N LEU A 351 4.60 18.02 -1.86
CA LEU A 351 3.69 17.50 -2.90
C LEU A 351 4.22 16.21 -3.55
N LYS A 352 4.42 15.17 -2.73
CA LYS A 352 5.06 13.90 -3.15
C LYS A 352 4.28 13.17 -4.26
N ASN A 353 2.95 13.16 -4.19
CA ASN A 353 2.11 12.48 -5.19
C ASN A 353 2.13 13.21 -6.54
N THR A 354 2.10 14.55 -6.51
CA THR A 354 2.26 15.39 -7.71
C THR A 354 3.62 15.13 -8.35
N ALA A 355 4.70 15.14 -7.55
CA ALA A 355 6.05 14.86 -8.05
C ALA A 355 6.15 13.50 -8.75
N LEU A 356 5.66 12.45 -8.09
CA LEU A 356 5.70 11.09 -8.62
C LEU A 356 4.89 10.96 -9.93
N SER A 357 3.72 11.59 -9.99
CA SER A 357 2.90 11.55 -11.22
C SER A 357 3.55 12.31 -12.38
N ILE A 358 4.14 13.48 -12.13
CA ILE A 358 4.90 14.23 -13.14
C ILE A 358 6.07 13.39 -13.69
N GLU A 359 6.74 12.60 -12.83
CA GLU A 359 7.86 11.75 -13.23
C GLU A 359 7.44 10.48 -13.97
N SER A 360 6.33 9.86 -13.59
CA SER A 360 5.89 8.58 -14.16
C SER A 360 4.93 8.69 -15.34
N ALA A 361 4.21 9.81 -15.43
CA ALA A 361 3.09 9.99 -16.37
C ALA A 361 3.09 11.37 -17.03
N ASP A 362 4.23 12.06 -17.05
CA ASP A 362 4.49 13.39 -17.60
C ASP A 362 3.76 14.58 -16.95
N HIS A 363 2.62 14.33 -16.31
CA HIS A 363 1.81 15.32 -15.62
C HIS A 363 0.99 14.70 -14.48
N HIS A 364 0.44 15.55 -13.62
CA HIS A 364 -0.51 15.16 -12.59
C HIS A 364 -1.86 15.84 -12.86
N TRP A 365 -2.94 15.15 -12.55
CA TRP A 365 -4.30 15.70 -12.58
C TRP A 365 -4.75 15.99 -11.17
N VAL A 366 -5.11 17.24 -10.89
CA VAL A 366 -5.44 17.73 -9.55
C VAL A 366 -6.88 18.23 -9.53
N ARG A 367 -7.66 17.77 -8.55
CA ARG A 367 -9.04 18.24 -8.34
C ARG A 367 -9.06 19.75 -8.06
N ILE A 368 -9.89 20.48 -8.82
CA ILE A 368 -10.11 21.93 -8.70
C ILE A 368 -11.59 22.32 -8.51
N SER A 369 -12.48 21.35 -8.32
CA SER A 369 -13.90 21.60 -8.02
C SER A 369 -14.36 20.85 -6.76
N PRO A 370 -15.54 21.20 -6.23
CA PRO A 370 -16.28 20.33 -5.34
C PRO A 370 -16.54 18.97 -6.00
N ARG A 371 -16.71 17.92 -5.17
CA ARG A 371 -17.12 16.61 -5.64
C ARG A 371 -18.64 16.54 -5.67
N GLN A 372 -19.20 15.99 -6.74
CA GLN A 372 -20.59 15.58 -6.79
C GLN A 372 -20.67 14.10 -6.45
N TRP A 373 -21.05 13.80 -5.22
CA TRP A 373 -21.33 12.45 -4.75
C TRP A 373 -22.70 11.98 -5.26
N GLU A 374 -22.81 10.71 -5.65
CA GLU A 374 -24.08 10.15 -6.12
C GLU A 374 -25.16 10.08 -5.02
N ASP A 375 -24.76 10.05 -3.75
CA ASP A 375 -25.64 9.91 -2.59
C ASP A 375 -25.87 11.22 -1.82
N THR A 376 -24.82 12.03 -1.62
CA THR A 376 -24.91 13.27 -0.81
C THR A 376 -24.95 14.55 -1.64
N GLY A 377 -24.83 14.48 -2.96
CA GLY A 377 -24.79 15.67 -3.82
C GLY A 377 -23.43 16.37 -3.77
N TRP A 378 -23.42 17.70 -3.89
CA TRP A 378 -22.19 18.48 -4.02
C TRP A 378 -21.50 18.74 -2.66
N ASP A 379 -20.17 18.56 -2.62
CA ASP A 379 -19.29 19.15 -1.61
C ASP A 379 -19.47 20.69 -1.61
N GLU A 380 -19.04 21.35 -0.53
CA GLU A 380 -18.97 22.80 -0.48
C GLU A 380 -18.01 23.37 -1.53
N ASP A 381 -18.31 24.60 -1.97
CA ASP A 381 -17.53 25.33 -2.95
C ASP A 381 -16.09 25.59 -2.47
N ILE A 382 -15.17 25.59 -3.43
CA ILE A 382 -13.78 25.91 -3.19
C ILE A 382 -13.64 27.43 -3.09
N GLN A 383 -13.23 27.91 -1.93
CA GLN A 383 -13.08 29.34 -1.64
C GLN A 383 -11.64 29.81 -1.86
N SER A 384 -11.47 30.97 -2.47
CA SER A 384 -10.17 31.61 -2.63
C SER A 384 -9.63 32.13 -1.29
N LEU A 385 -8.38 31.78 -0.97
CA LEU A 385 -7.65 32.32 0.19
C LEU A 385 -6.72 33.49 -0.19
N GLY A 386 -6.49 33.70 -1.49
CA GLY A 386 -5.68 34.81 -2.00
C GLY A 386 -4.36 34.39 -2.66
N ILE A 387 -3.62 35.40 -3.10
CA ILE A 387 -2.31 35.29 -3.74
C ILE A 387 -1.26 35.84 -2.77
N VAL A 388 -0.22 35.05 -2.49
CA VAL A 388 0.81 35.40 -1.51
C VAL A 388 2.20 35.28 -2.13
N GLY A 389 3.11 36.19 -1.75
CA GLY A 389 4.49 36.22 -2.22
C GLY A 389 4.66 36.84 -3.60
N GLN A 390 3.91 37.90 -3.91
CA GLN A 390 3.99 38.60 -5.21
C GLN A 390 5.40 39.14 -5.48
N GLU A 391 6.09 39.60 -4.44
CA GLU A 391 7.49 40.05 -4.46
C GLU A 391 8.49 38.94 -4.83
N LEU A 392 8.08 37.67 -4.76
CA LEU A 392 8.90 36.53 -5.20
C LEU A 392 8.77 36.27 -6.69
N GLY A 393 7.81 36.91 -7.37
CA GLY A 393 7.60 36.77 -8.80
C GLY A 393 8.84 37.18 -9.61
N GLU A 394 9.41 38.34 -9.29
CA GLU A 394 10.63 38.86 -9.94
C GLU A 394 11.85 37.96 -9.75
N ARG A 395 11.84 37.12 -8.70
CA ARG A 395 12.95 36.20 -8.37
C ARG A 395 12.84 34.85 -9.08
N CYS A 396 11.71 34.58 -9.73
CA CYS A 396 11.47 33.31 -10.41
C CYS A 396 11.74 33.43 -11.91
N ALA A 397 12.85 32.84 -12.36
CA ALA A 397 13.24 32.88 -13.78
C ALA A 397 12.33 32.04 -14.72
N ALA A 398 11.32 31.34 -14.19
CA ALA A 398 10.40 30.56 -15.02
C ALA A 398 9.30 31.49 -15.58
N PRO A 399 8.98 31.40 -16.88
CA PRO A 399 7.87 32.16 -17.45
C PRO A 399 6.56 31.74 -16.82
N TRP A 400 5.54 32.59 -16.93
CA TRP A 400 4.19 32.26 -16.48
C TRP A 400 3.55 31.18 -17.33
N SER A 401 2.67 30.39 -16.75
CA SER A 401 1.81 29.48 -17.49
C SER A 401 0.50 30.16 -17.85
N ALA A 402 0.29 30.45 -19.14
CA ALA A 402 -0.92 31.11 -19.62
C ALA A 402 -2.19 30.34 -19.20
N SER A 403 -2.18 29.01 -19.35
CA SER A 403 -3.30 28.15 -18.96
C SER A 403 -3.62 28.15 -17.48
N HIS A 404 -2.60 28.22 -16.61
CA HIS A 404 -2.81 28.17 -15.16
C HIS A 404 -3.19 29.53 -14.59
N LEU A 405 -2.75 30.64 -15.21
CA LEU A 405 -3.26 31.97 -14.90
C LEU A 405 -4.72 32.13 -15.32
N GLU A 406 -5.09 31.64 -16.52
CA GLU A 406 -6.48 31.60 -16.96
C GLU A 406 -7.33 30.74 -16.01
N MET A 407 -6.82 29.60 -15.56
CA MET A 407 -7.52 28.79 -14.56
C MET A 407 -7.65 29.51 -13.21
N ALA A 408 -6.62 30.24 -12.76
CA ALA A 408 -6.71 31.03 -11.54
C ALA A 408 -7.82 32.08 -11.63
N LYS A 409 -7.94 32.76 -12.78
CA LYS A 409 -9.03 33.70 -13.08
C LYS A 409 -10.40 33.03 -13.06
N ARG A 410 -10.54 31.82 -13.62
CA ARG A 410 -11.80 31.03 -13.57
C ARG A 410 -12.15 30.54 -12.16
N LEU A 411 -11.17 30.52 -11.24
CA LEU A 411 -11.33 30.18 -9.83
C LEU A 411 -11.25 31.41 -8.91
N ASP A 412 -11.67 32.58 -9.42
CA ASP A 412 -11.78 33.84 -8.68
C ASP A 412 -10.48 34.39 -8.07
N LEU A 413 -9.31 34.03 -8.62
CA LEU A 413 -8.02 34.65 -8.31
C LEU A 413 -7.34 35.17 -9.59
N PRO A 414 -7.86 36.25 -10.21
CA PRO A 414 -7.19 36.88 -11.35
C PRO A 414 -5.83 37.43 -10.93
N PHE A 415 -4.85 37.30 -11.82
CA PHE A 415 -3.51 37.84 -11.63
C PHE A 415 -2.98 38.36 -12.97
N ASP A 416 -2.48 39.59 -12.96
CA ASP A 416 -1.86 40.21 -14.11
C ASP A 416 -0.34 39.96 -14.07
N SER A 417 0.17 39.24 -15.07
CA SER A 417 1.60 39.01 -15.22
C SER A 417 2.36 40.20 -15.82
N GLY A 418 1.67 41.28 -16.22
CA GLY A 418 2.29 42.43 -16.87
C GLY A 418 2.99 42.04 -18.18
N GLU A 419 4.20 42.56 -18.39
CA GLU A 419 5.02 42.30 -19.57
C GLU A 419 5.86 41.00 -19.46
N ASP A 420 5.70 40.22 -18.38
CA ASP A 420 6.47 38.99 -18.19
C ASP A 420 6.16 37.90 -19.25
N ASP A 421 7.16 37.09 -19.57
CA ASP A 421 7.05 35.99 -20.52
C ASP A 421 5.95 34.98 -20.14
N LEU A 422 5.08 34.67 -21.10
CA LEU A 422 4.03 33.66 -21.02
C LEU A 422 4.39 32.42 -21.84
N ALA A 423 4.20 31.25 -21.24
CA ALA A 423 4.41 29.96 -21.88
C ALA A 423 3.08 29.21 -22.07
N GLY A 424 2.96 28.57 -23.23
CA GLY A 424 1.84 27.71 -23.57
C GLY A 424 0.60 28.45 -24.08
N ARG A 425 -0.48 27.70 -24.23
CA ARG A 425 -1.79 28.20 -24.67
C ARG A 425 -2.61 28.65 -23.46
N VAL A 426 -3.53 29.57 -23.69
CA VAL A 426 -4.45 30.11 -22.66
C VAL A 426 -5.46 29.06 -22.19
N GLU A 427 -5.92 28.17 -23.07
CA GLU A 427 -6.94 27.19 -22.67
C GLU A 427 -6.36 26.10 -21.74
N PRO A 428 -6.86 25.97 -20.50
CA PRO A 428 -6.41 24.94 -19.57
C PRO A 428 -6.84 23.53 -19.96
N ALA A 429 -5.95 22.57 -19.71
CA ALA A 429 -6.26 21.15 -19.84
C ALA A 429 -7.07 20.69 -18.61
N ILE A 430 -8.39 20.69 -18.74
CA ILE A 430 -9.35 20.25 -17.72
C ILE A 430 -10.00 18.94 -18.17
N ARG A 431 -10.36 18.09 -17.22
CA ARG A 431 -11.20 16.92 -17.47
C ARG A 431 -12.25 16.75 -16.36
N VAL A 432 -13.38 16.16 -16.73
CA VAL A 432 -14.36 15.62 -15.78
C VAL A 432 -13.95 14.18 -15.46
N VAL A 433 -13.86 13.83 -14.19
CA VAL A 433 -13.52 12.46 -13.75
C VAL A 433 -14.54 11.96 -12.76
N ARG A 434 -15.02 10.74 -13.00
CA ARG A 434 -15.74 9.92 -12.02
C ARG A 434 -14.74 9.01 -11.31
N ARG A 435 -14.62 9.11 -9.98
CA ARG A 435 -13.78 8.26 -9.14
C ARG A 435 -14.68 7.41 -8.23
N ASN A 436 -14.32 6.15 -8.06
CA ASN A 436 -14.93 5.24 -7.09
C ASN A 436 -14.11 5.29 -5.81
#